data_AF-A0A2X1MY30-F1
#
_entry.id   AF-A0A2X1MY30-F1
#
_cell.length_a   1.000
_cell.length_b   1.000
_cell.length_c   1.000
_cell.angle_alpha   90.00
_cell.angle_beta   90.00
_cell.angle_gamma   90.00
#
_symmetry.space_group_name_H-M   'P 1'
#
loop_
_entity.id
_entity.type
_entity.pdbx_description
1 polymer ?
#
loop_
_entity_poly.entity_id
_entity_poly.type
_entity_poly.pdbx_seq_one_letter_code
_entity_poly.pdbx_strand_id
1 'polypeptide(L)'
;MAIVSLTITEKGYCIDPATGALDTSNPRIIHDLQTPEEPHSAPGILVEALKRRRERGLTPFTVLSCDNIPDNGHVVKNAVLGMAEKRSPELTGWIKEHVSFPGTMVDRIVPAATDESLAEISQHLGVNDPCAISCEPFIQWVVEDNFVAGASCLGSRRCTNGE
;
A
#
# COMPACT_ATOMS: atom_id res chain seq x y z
N MET A 1 -12.29 -4.36 8.86
CA MET A 1 -11.28 -3.95 7.86
C MET A 1 -10.37 -5.13 7.61
N ALA A 2 -10.30 -5.63 6.38
CA ALA A 2 -9.56 -6.84 6.02
C ALA A 2 -8.26 -6.54 5.23
N ILE A 3 -8.22 -5.43 4.50
CA ILE A 3 -7.09 -5.01 3.66
C ILE A 3 -6.82 -3.52 3.87
N VAL A 4 -5.54 -3.15 3.87
CA VAL A 4 -5.06 -1.77 3.71
C VAL A 4 -4.22 -1.71 2.43
N SER A 5 -4.65 -0.93 1.44
CA SER A 5 -3.95 -0.76 0.17
C SER A 5 -3.14 0.53 0.11
N LEU A 6 -2.05 0.54 -0.65
CA LEU A 6 -1.11 1.67 -0.74
C LEU A 6 -0.79 2.03 -2.21
N THR A 7 -0.83 3.33 -2.52
CA THR A 7 -0.29 3.96 -3.74
C THR A 7 0.45 5.22 -3.32
N ILE A 8 1.59 5.03 -2.64
CA ILE A 8 2.30 6.08 -1.91
C ILE A 8 3.63 6.47 -2.58
N THR A 9 3.92 5.92 -3.77
CA THR A 9 5.18 6.00 -4.49
C THR A 9 6.33 5.28 -3.78
N GLU A 10 7.42 4.99 -4.49
CA GLU A 10 8.62 4.34 -3.94
C GLU A 10 9.14 5.04 -2.67
N LYS A 11 9.13 6.37 -2.66
CA LYS A 11 9.62 7.20 -1.53
C LYS A 11 8.71 7.14 -0.30
N GLY A 12 7.46 6.68 -0.46
CA GLY A 12 6.50 6.54 0.64
C GLY A 12 6.88 5.46 1.64
N TYR A 13 7.64 4.44 1.21
CA TYR A 13 8.02 3.29 2.05
C TYR A 13 9.19 3.56 2.99
N CYS A 14 9.90 4.69 2.82
CA CYS A 14 11.07 5.06 3.64
C CYS A 14 12.13 3.94 3.69
N ILE A 15 12.37 3.28 2.57
CA ILE A 15 13.40 2.25 2.40
C ILE A 15 14.65 2.88 1.79
N ASP A 16 15.83 2.45 2.23
CA ASP A 16 17.09 2.74 1.56
C ASP A 16 17.19 1.89 0.28
N PRO A 17 17.25 2.51 -0.92
CA PRO A 17 17.29 1.77 -2.19
C PRO A 17 18.49 0.84 -2.34
N ALA A 18 19.60 1.13 -1.65
CA ALA A 18 20.82 0.31 -1.75
C ALA A 18 20.70 -0.99 -0.93
N THR A 19 20.01 -0.94 0.22
CA THR A 19 19.96 -2.04 1.17
C THR A 19 18.59 -2.74 1.21
N GLY A 20 17.53 -2.10 0.73
CA GLY A 20 16.17 -2.60 0.84
C GLY A 20 15.62 -2.60 2.28
N ALA A 21 16.34 -1.97 3.22
CA ALA A 21 15.99 -1.87 4.63
C ALA A 21 15.34 -0.52 4.96
N LEU A 22 14.63 -0.46 6.09
CA LEU A 22 14.06 0.80 6.58
C LEU A 22 15.16 1.84 6.81
N ASP A 23 15.03 3.00 6.18
CA ASP A 23 15.91 4.13 6.38
C ASP A 23 15.62 4.81 7.72
N THR A 24 16.40 4.45 8.74
CA THR A 24 16.30 5.05 10.08
C THR A 24 16.86 6.47 10.16
N SER A 25 17.50 6.97 9.10
CA SER A 25 17.94 8.37 9.03
C SER A 25 16.83 9.29 8.51
N ASN A 26 15.74 8.73 7.97
CA ASN A 26 14.61 9.50 7.46
C ASN A 26 13.93 10.28 8.60
N PRO A 27 13.72 11.61 8.47
CA PRO A 27 13.10 12.42 9.52
C PRO A 27 11.72 11.93 9.97
N ARG A 28 10.92 11.36 9.05
CA ARG A 28 9.60 10.80 9.38
C ARG A 28 9.72 9.53 10.22
N ILE A 29 10.71 8.69 9.94
CA ILE A 29 10.96 7.47 10.73
C ILE A 29 11.51 7.83 12.11
N ILE A 30 12.43 8.78 12.19
CA ILE A 30 12.94 9.28 13.48
C ILE A 30 11.79 9.80 14.34
N HIS A 31 10.92 10.64 13.76
CA HIS A 31 9.74 11.16 14.43
C HIS A 31 8.83 10.03 14.93
N ASP A 32 8.46 9.09 14.06
CA ASP A 32 7.53 8.01 14.42
C ASP A 32 8.10 7.03 15.45
N LEU A 33 9.43 6.93 15.57
CA LEU A 33 10.07 6.16 16.64
C LEU A 33 10.03 6.91 17.98
N GLN A 34 10.09 8.25 17.97
CA GLN A 34 9.98 9.08 19.17
C GLN A 34 8.53 9.23 19.65
N THR A 35 7.59 9.35 18.72
CA THR A 35 6.16 9.56 19.01
C THR A 35 5.31 8.51 18.27
N PRO A 36 5.38 7.23 18.71
CA PRO A 36 4.79 6.12 17.97
C PRO A 36 3.26 6.07 17.94
N GLU A 37 2.59 6.85 18.80
CA GLU A 37 1.13 6.91 18.87
C GLU A 37 0.53 7.95 17.90
N GLU A 38 1.39 8.82 17.33
CA GLU A 38 1.07 9.85 16.35
C GLU A 38 2.02 9.75 15.13
N PRO A 39 2.00 8.64 14.39
CA PRO A 39 2.92 8.44 13.27
C PRO A 39 2.54 9.23 12.02
N HIS A 40 3.53 9.66 11.25
CA HIS A 40 3.40 10.40 10.00
C HIS A 40 3.83 9.60 8.76
N SER A 41 4.64 8.54 8.93
CA SER A 41 5.08 7.67 7.85
C SER A 41 4.09 6.52 7.62
N ALA A 42 4.03 6.00 6.39
CA ALA A 42 3.20 4.84 6.11
C ALA A 42 3.60 3.60 6.95
N PRO A 43 4.90 3.25 7.12
CA PRO A 43 5.29 2.17 8.02
C PRO A 43 4.88 2.42 9.48
N GLY A 44 5.04 3.65 9.98
CA GLY A 44 4.64 4.02 11.35
C GLY A 44 3.14 3.85 11.58
N ILE A 45 2.32 4.37 10.66
CA ILE A 45 0.85 4.26 10.71
C ILE A 45 0.41 2.79 10.70
N LEU A 46 0.99 1.98 9.80
CA LEU A 46 0.66 0.55 9.68
C LEU A 46 1.02 -0.21 10.96
N VAL A 47 2.23 0.00 11.50
CA VAL A 47 2.69 -0.68 12.71
C VAL A 47 1.86 -0.27 13.92
N GLU A 48 1.51 1.00 14.07
CA GLU A 48 0.67 1.46 15.18
C GLU A 48 -0.77 0.92 15.07
N ALA A 49 -1.35 0.91 13.87
CA ALA A 49 -2.65 0.30 13.65
C ALA A 49 -2.65 -1.20 13.99
N LEU A 50 -1.62 -1.94 13.58
CA LEU A 50 -1.46 -3.37 13.89
C LEU A 50 -1.27 -3.61 15.40
N LYS A 51 -0.45 -2.80 16.08
CA LYS A 51 -0.30 -2.84 17.54
C LYS A 51 -1.65 -2.68 18.24
N ARG A 52 -2.41 -1.64 17.91
CA ARG A 52 -3.73 -1.39 18.53
C ARG A 52 -4.72 -2.52 18.26
N ARG A 53 -4.66 -3.15 17.08
CA ARG A 53 -5.50 -4.33 16.78
C ARG A 53 -5.13 -5.53 17.65
N ARG A 54 -3.84 -5.82 17.77
CA ARG A 54 -3.32 -6.88 18.64
C ARG A 54 -3.77 -6.68 20.09
N GLU A 55 -3.60 -5.47 20.64
CA GLU A 55 -3.98 -5.15 22.03
C GLU A 55 -5.48 -5.28 22.28
N ARG A 56 -6.31 -5.06 21.25
CA ARG A 56 -7.76 -5.19 21.32
C ARG A 56 -8.27 -6.59 20.95
N GLY A 57 -7.38 -7.56 20.69
CA GLY A 57 -7.76 -8.90 20.25
C GLY A 57 -8.48 -8.94 18.89
N LEU A 58 -8.25 -7.94 18.04
CA LEU A 58 -8.84 -7.86 16.71
C LEU A 58 -7.99 -8.61 15.69
N THR A 59 -8.63 -9.20 14.68
CA THR A 59 -7.93 -9.85 13.56
C THR A 59 -6.98 -8.87 12.85
N PRO A 60 -5.78 -9.27 12.42
CA PRO A 60 -4.92 -8.45 11.57
C PRO A 60 -5.57 -8.11 10.21
N PHE A 61 -4.95 -7.22 9.44
CA PHE A 61 -5.32 -6.94 8.04
C PHE A 61 -4.16 -7.30 7.11
N THR A 62 -4.45 -7.59 5.85
CA THR A 62 -3.45 -7.68 4.78
C THR A 62 -2.98 -6.29 4.36
N VAL A 63 -1.69 -6.13 4.07
CA VAL A 63 -1.14 -4.89 3.49
C VAL A 63 -0.84 -5.13 2.02
N LEU A 64 -1.53 -4.40 1.14
CA LEU A 64 -1.48 -4.59 -0.31
C LEU A 64 -0.85 -3.37 -0.98
N SER A 65 0.42 -3.47 -1.37
CA SER A 65 1.03 -2.42 -2.21
C SER A 65 0.45 -2.48 -3.62
N CYS A 66 0.07 -1.34 -4.16
CA CYS A 66 -0.35 -1.13 -5.55
C CYS A 66 0.57 -0.10 -6.23
N ASP A 67 1.79 0.08 -5.71
CA ASP A 67 2.80 0.92 -6.34
C ASP A 67 3.56 0.13 -7.41
N ASN A 68 3.93 0.83 -8.48
CA ASN A 68 4.71 0.27 -9.59
C ASN A 68 6.19 0.18 -9.23
N ILE A 69 6.53 -0.71 -8.30
CA ILE A 69 7.89 -1.04 -7.92
C ILE A 69 8.08 -2.57 -7.96
N PRO A 70 9.29 -3.06 -8.32
CA PRO A 70 9.57 -4.48 -8.28
C PRO A 70 9.37 -5.03 -6.87
N ASP A 71 8.74 -6.20 -6.79
CA ASP A 71 8.58 -6.95 -5.54
C ASP A 71 7.94 -6.12 -4.40
N ASN A 72 6.91 -5.35 -4.75
CA ASN A 72 6.30 -4.35 -3.87
C ASN A 72 5.80 -4.91 -2.53
N GLY A 73 5.31 -6.16 -2.51
CA GLY A 73 4.93 -6.89 -1.29
C GLY A 73 6.10 -7.05 -0.33
N HIS A 74 7.27 -7.44 -0.83
CA HIS A 74 8.49 -7.54 -0.03
C HIS A 74 9.01 -6.18 0.43
N VAL A 75 8.92 -5.14 -0.41
CA VAL A 75 9.31 -3.77 -0.03
C VAL A 75 8.49 -3.28 1.16
N VAL A 76 7.15 -3.38 1.08
CA VAL A 76 6.28 -2.94 2.18
C VAL A 76 6.48 -3.81 3.43
N LYS A 77 6.69 -5.12 3.26
CA LYS A 77 6.98 -6.03 4.37
C LYS A 77 8.25 -5.62 5.10
N ASN A 78 9.34 -5.33 4.38
CA ASN A 78 10.60 -4.91 4.98
C ASN A 78 10.46 -3.57 5.72
N ALA A 79 9.70 -2.62 5.16
CA ALA A 79 9.46 -1.33 5.81
C ALA A 79 8.69 -1.51 7.13
N VAL A 80 7.60 -2.29 7.10
CA VAL A 80 6.77 -2.55 8.28
C VAL A 80 7.53 -3.34 9.35
N LEU A 81 8.26 -4.39 8.95
CA LEU A 81 9.02 -5.21 9.89
C LEU A 81 10.22 -4.45 10.47
N GLY A 82 10.94 -3.66 9.66
CA GLY A 82 12.03 -2.82 10.14
C GLY A 82 11.53 -1.78 11.16
N MET A 83 10.34 -1.20 10.92
CA MET A 83 9.75 -0.24 11.84
C MET A 83 9.27 -0.92 13.13
N ALA A 84 8.65 -2.10 13.00
CA ALA A 84 8.22 -2.89 14.15
C ALA A 84 9.40 -3.34 15.01
N GLU A 85 10.52 -3.73 14.40
CA GLU A 85 11.71 -4.23 15.10
C GLU A 85 12.33 -3.15 15.99
N LYS A 86 12.33 -1.90 15.53
CA LYS A 86 12.77 -0.75 16.33
C LYS A 86 11.83 -0.40 17.48
N ARG A 87 10.57 -0.87 17.44
CA ARG A 87 9.55 -0.62 18.47
C ARG A 87 9.44 -1.74 19.50
N SER A 88 9.28 -2.98 19.06
CA SER A 88 9.16 -4.17 19.93
C SER A 88 9.45 -5.46 19.14
N PRO A 89 10.37 -6.31 19.64
CA PRO A 89 10.59 -7.63 19.08
C PRO A 89 9.33 -8.51 19.09
N GLU A 90 8.49 -8.40 20.14
CA GLU A 90 7.25 -9.20 20.21
C GLU A 90 6.23 -8.75 19.17
N LEU A 91 6.10 -7.43 18.95
CA LEU A 91 5.23 -6.90 17.89
C LEU A 91 5.71 -7.37 16.51
N THR A 92 7.02 -7.37 16.29
CA THR A 92 7.62 -7.84 15.04
C THR A 92 7.32 -9.31 14.79
N GLY A 93 7.51 -10.16 15.81
CA GLY A 93 7.16 -11.58 15.73
C GLY A 93 5.68 -11.79 15.40
N TRP A 94 4.80 -11.05 16.09
CA TRP A 94 3.37 -11.13 15.85
C TRP A 94 2.99 -10.71 14.42
N ILE A 95 3.54 -9.60 13.91
CA ILE A 95 3.29 -9.14 12.52
C ILE A 95 3.78 -10.17 11.51
N LYS A 96 4.97 -10.75 11.69
CA LYS A 96 5.51 -11.79 10.79
C LYS A 96 4.60 -13.01 10.66
N GLU A 97 3.95 -13.39 11.75
CA GLU A 97 3.09 -14.57 11.81
C GLU A 97 1.65 -14.28 11.35
N HIS A 98 1.13 -13.08 11.62
CA HIS A 98 -0.29 -12.79 11.48
C HIS A 98 -0.62 -11.86 10.29
N VAL A 99 0.35 -11.19 9.66
CA VAL A 99 0.09 -10.22 8.58
C VAL A 99 0.65 -10.72 7.26
N SER A 100 -0.15 -10.62 6.19
CA SER A 100 0.29 -10.92 4.83
C SER A 100 0.60 -9.66 4.02
N PHE A 101 1.56 -9.79 3.11
CA PHE A 101 2.09 -8.74 2.25
C PHE A 101 2.20 -9.25 0.80
N PRO A 102 1.07 -9.56 0.13
CA PRO A 102 1.07 -10.10 -1.22
C PRO A 102 1.73 -9.15 -2.21
N GLY A 103 2.50 -9.70 -3.14
CA GLY A 103 2.99 -8.96 -4.30
C GLY A 103 1.88 -8.62 -5.28
N THR A 104 1.98 -7.48 -5.94
CA THR A 104 1.08 -7.09 -7.05
C THR A 104 1.84 -6.60 -8.27
N MET A 105 1.21 -6.76 -9.43
CA MET A 105 1.54 -6.04 -10.65
C MET A 105 0.31 -5.27 -11.09
N VAL A 106 0.41 -3.95 -11.10
CA VAL A 106 -0.63 -3.03 -11.57
C VAL A 106 -0.20 -2.41 -12.89
N ASP A 107 -1.07 -2.42 -13.88
CA ASP A 107 -0.78 -1.77 -15.16
C ASP A 107 -2.03 -1.05 -15.69
N ARG A 108 -1.87 0.27 -15.81
CA ARG A 108 -2.81 1.21 -16.43
C ARG A 108 -2.15 2.57 -16.55
N ILE A 109 -2.08 3.10 -17.76
CA ILE A 109 -1.65 4.48 -17.99
C ILE A 109 -2.76 5.44 -17.55
N VAL A 110 -2.42 6.28 -16.58
CA VAL A 110 -3.28 7.34 -16.03
C VAL A 110 -2.51 8.66 -16.08
N PRO A 111 -2.71 9.49 -17.13
CA PRO A 111 -2.10 10.81 -17.20
C PRO A 111 -2.54 11.69 -16.03
N ALA A 112 -1.69 12.65 -15.64
CA ALA A 112 -2.07 13.66 -14.67
C ALA A 112 -3.24 14.49 -15.21
N ALA A 113 -4.22 14.79 -14.35
CA ALA A 113 -5.32 15.67 -14.72
C ALA A 113 -4.80 17.08 -15.01
N THR A 114 -5.16 17.59 -16.18
CA THR A 114 -4.94 18.98 -16.61
C THR A 114 -6.28 19.67 -16.83
N ASP A 115 -6.30 21.01 -16.81
CA ASP A 115 -7.50 21.79 -17.11
C ASP A 115 -8.10 21.42 -18.49
N GLU A 116 -7.23 21.13 -19.47
CA GLU A 116 -7.63 20.65 -20.79
C GLU A 116 -8.34 19.30 -20.72
N SER A 117 -7.76 18.31 -20.04
CA SER A 117 -8.38 16.99 -19.88
C SER A 117 -9.71 17.04 -19.14
N LEU A 118 -9.84 17.91 -18.13
CA LEU A 118 -11.09 18.09 -17.38
C LEU A 118 -12.17 18.76 -18.25
N ALA A 119 -11.79 19.71 -19.09
CA ALA A 119 -12.69 20.34 -20.05
C ALA A 119 -13.19 19.33 -21.09
N GLU A 120 -12.30 18.49 -21.63
CA GLU A 120 -12.66 17.41 -22.55
C GLU A 120 -13.65 16.43 -21.89
N ILE A 121 -13.35 15.95 -20.69
CA ILE A 121 -14.24 15.05 -19.95
C ILE A 121 -15.61 15.71 -19.70
N SER A 122 -15.62 16.98 -19.31
CA SER A 122 -16.85 17.73 -19.06
C SER A 122 -17.71 17.88 -20.32
N GLN A 123 -17.10 18.08 -21.50
CA GLN A 123 -17.80 18.12 -22.77
C GLN A 123 -18.41 16.76 -23.13
N HIS A 124 -17.69 15.67 -22.87
CA HIS A 124 -18.17 14.32 -23.14
C HIS A 124 -19.28 13.86 -22.19
N LEU A 125 -19.18 14.20 -20.90
CA LEU A 125 -20.14 13.76 -19.87
C LEU A 125 -21.29 14.75 -19.65
N GLY A 126 -21.17 16.00 -20.10
CA GLY A 126 -22.13 17.07 -19.84
C GLY A 126 -22.15 17.55 -18.38
N VAL A 127 -21.17 17.14 -17.57
CA VAL A 127 -21.05 17.47 -16.14
C VAL A 127 -19.61 17.92 -15.86
N ASN A 128 -19.46 19.00 -15.12
CA ASN A 128 -18.17 19.43 -14.60
C ASN A 128 -17.84 18.66 -13.32
N ASP A 129 -16.88 17.74 -13.41
CA ASP A 129 -16.37 16.96 -12.28
C ASP A 129 -14.88 17.28 -12.05
N PRO A 130 -14.51 18.02 -10.99
CA PRO A 130 -13.13 18.39 -10.69
C PRO A 130 -12.27 17.20 -10.24
N CYS A 131 -12.87 16.03 -10.00
CA CYS A 131 -12.18 14.79 -9.64
C CYS A 131 -12.10 13.80 -10.81
N ALA A 132 -12.51 14.20 -12.01
CA ALA A 132 -12.48 13.33 -13.16
C ALA A 132 -11.05 12.99 -13.60
N ILE A 133 -10.85 11.74 -14.03
CA ILE A 133 -9.56 11.21 -14.49
C ILE A 133 -9.76 10.50 -15.81
N SER A 134 -8.99 10.90 -16.82
CA SER A 134 -8.87 10.17 -18.08
C SER A 134 -7.81 9.08 -17.95
N CYS A 135 -8.04 7.96 -18.60
CA CYS A 135 -7.15 6.80 -18.57
C CYS A 135 -7.37 5.95 -19.81
N GLU A 136 -6.36 5.17 -20.17
CA GLU A 136 -6.48 4.24 -21.28
C GLU A 136 -7.51 3.11 -20.98
N PRO A 137 -8.01 2.42 -22.03
CA PRO A 137 -8.92 1.29 -21.84
C PRO A 137 -8.24 0.03 -21.32
N PHE A 138 -6.93 -0.13 -21.53
CA PHE A 138 -6.18 -1.27 -20.99
C PHE A 138 -6.14 -1.22 -19.46
N ILE A 139 -6.32 -2.38 -18.84
CA ILE A 139 -6.25 -2.54 -17.39
C ILE A 139 -5.80 -3.96 -17.07
N GLN A 140 -4.74 -4.06 -16.27
CA GLN A 140 -4.28 -5.33 -15.74
C GLN A 140 -3.95 -5.21 -14.26
N TRP A 141 -4.36 -6.22 -13.49
CA TRP A 141 -3.99 -6.34 -12.09
C TRP A 141 -3.76 -7.80 -11.75
N VAL A 142 -2.51 -8.13 -11.44
CA VAL A 142 -2.11 -9.45 -10.95
C VAL A 142 -1.81 -9.32 -9.47
N VAL A 143 -2.39 -10.20 -8.66
CA VAL A 143 -2.28 -10.16 -7.20
C VAL A 143 -1.95 -11.56 -6.71
N GLU A 144 -0.92 -11.69 -5.89
CA GLU A 144 -0.64 -12.92 -5.17
C GLU A 144 -1.80 -13.26 -4.23
N ASP A 145 -2.33 -14.49 -4.30
CA ASP A 145 -3.45 -14.94 -3.46
C ASP A 145 -2.97 -15.33 -2.05
N ASN A 146 -2.59 -14.30 -1.27
CA ASN A 146 -2.03 -14.44 0.06
C ASN A 146 -2.66 -13.39 1.00
N PHE A 147 -3.87 -13.70 1.48
CA PHE A 147 -4.69 -12.80 2.31
C PHE A 147 -5.01 -13.41 3.67
N VAL A 148 -4.91 -12.63 4.74
CA VAL A 148 -5.15 -13.11 6.11
C VAL A 148 -6.62 -13.44 6.38
N ALA A 149 -7.55 -12.72 5.73
CA ALA A 149 -9.00 -12.89 5.89
C ALA A 149 -9.70 -13.39 4.62
N GLY A 150 -8.93 -13.99 3.70
CA GLY A 150 -9.40 -14.41 2.36
C GLY A 150 -9.49 -13.25 1.36
N ALA A 151 -9.41 -13.59 0.07
CA ALA A 151 -9.43 -12.63 -1.05
C ALA A 151 -10.86 -12.24 -1.50
N SER A 152 -11.89 -12.51 -0.69
CA SER A 152 -13.31 -12.44 -1.10
C SER A 152 -13.79 -11.05 -1.55
N CYS A 153 -13.00 -10.00 -1.34
CA CYS A 153 -13.26 -8.65 -1.84
C CYS A 153 -12.60 -8.30 -3.18
N LEU A 154 -11.67 -9.12 -3.70
CA LEU A 154 -11.10 -8.96 -5.03
C LEU A 154 -11.97 -9.72 -6.02
N GLY A 155 -12.83 -8.99 -6.73
CA GLY A 155 -13.78 -9.57 -7.67
C GLY A 155 -13.11 -10.52 -8.66
N SER A 156 -13.74 -11.67 -8.93
CA SER A 156 -13.26 -12.72 -9.83
C SER A 156 -13.21 -12.24 -11.28
N ARG A 157 -12.19 -11.46 -11.66
CA ARG A 157 -11.77 -11.33 -13.05
C ARG A 157 -10.47 -12.11 -13.20
N ARG A 158 -10.61 -13.42 -13.40
CA ARG A 158 -9.51 -14.21 -13.97
C ARG A 158 -9.20 -13.61 -15.33
N CYS A 159 -7.93 -13.27 -15.55
CA CYS A 159 -7.42 -12.93 -16.87
C CYS A 159 -7.78 -14.07 -17.84
N THR A 160 -8.71 -13.81 -18.76
CA THR A 160 -8.69 -14.50 -20.05
C THR A 160 -7.73 -13.71 -20.90
N ASN A 161 -6.56 -14.29 -21.18
CA ASN A 161 -5.69 -13.83 -22.25
C ASN A 161 -6.53 -13.79 -23.52
N GLY A 162 -6.76 -12.60 -24.06
CA GLY A 162 -7.32 -12.40 -25.39
C GLY A 162 -6.20 -12.51 -26.40
N GLU A 163 -6.38 -13.45 -27.34
CA GLU A 163 -5.80 -13.41 -28.68
C GLU A 163 -6.06 -12.08 -29.39
#